data_AF-A0A1Q3DVU2-F1
#
_entry.id   AF-A0A1Q3DVU2-F1
#
_cell.length_a   1.000
_cell.length_b   1.000
_cell.length_c   1.000
_cell.angle_alpha   90.00
_cell.angle_beta   90.00
_cell.angle_gamma   90.00
#
_symmetry.space_group_name_H-M   'P 1'
#
loop_
_entity.id
_entity.type
_entity.pdbx_description
1 polymer ?
#
loop_
_entity_poly.entity_id
_entity_poly.type
_entity_poly.pdbx_seq_one_letter_code
_entity_poly.pdbx_strand_id
1 'polypeptide(L)'
;MRSLPKFEIIPKGHTFVAYTKLFLTSFHAKRIQNELYTRALHRDPAMYDILGFSGHDALGAFALIEEHFDKIMENVAKKQWDAVYVLLDGFVMYNFRACPKPMDILDTKRKHGLLKVYGACVVTMLRELDKLGRLNVQNFPGLEYFLRYTIEWTEWAKDELVVQGSDSRGSYLAPGSHSRMGSVAGT
;
A
#
# COMPACT_ATOMS: atom_id res chain seq x y z
N MET A 1 -40.97 7.74 29.34
CA MET A 1 -39.60 7.19 29.12
C MET A 1 -39.00 7.87 27.90
N ARG A 2 -37.86 8.57 28.03
CA ARG A 2 -37.12 9.07 26.87
C ARG A 2 -36.33 7.89 26.31
N SER A 3 -36.56 7.53 25.03
CA SER A 3 -35.79 6.48 24.37
C SER A 3 -34.33 6.90 24.31
N LEU A 4 -33.42 6.02 24.74
CA LEU A 4 -31.98 6.22 24.50
C LEU A 4 -31.73 6.35 22.99
N PRO A 5 -30.78 7.19 22.56
CA PRO A 5 -30.40 7.26 21.15
C PRO A 5 -29.98 5.86 20.69
N LYS A 6 -30.54 5.38 19.57
CA LYS A 6 -30.03 4.19 18.89
C LYS A 6 -28.67 4.56 18.31
N PHE A 7 -27.60 4.23 19.02
CA PHE A 7 -26.26 4.24 18.44
C PHE A 7 -26.12 2.99 17.57
N GLU A 8 -26.18 3.13 16.25
CA GLU A 8 -25.59 2.12 15.37
C GLU A 8 -24.08 2.17 15.59
N ILE A 9 -23.55 1.13 16.23
CA ILE A 9 -22.12 1.01 16.58
C ILE A 9 -21.24 1.05 15.32
N ILE A 10 -21.80 0.67 14.16
CA ILE A 10 -21.12 0.65 12.87
C ILE A 10 -22.02 1.37 11.85
N PRO A 11 -21.53 2.43 11.18
CA PRO A 11 -22.29 3.10 10.13
C PRO A 11 -22.71 2.14 9.02
N LYS A 12 -23.90 2.34 8.45
CA LYS A 12 -24.38 1.54 7.32
C LYS A 12 -23.35 1.49 6.19
N GLY A 13 -23.16 0.31 5.61
CA GLY A 13 -22.21 0.09 4.52
C GLY A 13 -20.74 0.00 4.97
N HIS A 14 -20.48 0.05 6.29
CA HIS A 14 -19.13 -0.04 6.85
C HIS A 14 -18.95 -1.31 7.67
N THR A 15 -17.69 -1.64 7.91
CA THR A 15 -17.28 -2.80 8.69
C THR A 15 -15.96 -2.55 9.36
N PHE A 16 -15.72 -3.24 10.46
CA PHE A 16 -14.40 -3.32 11.04
C PHE A 16 -13.60 -4.45 10.37
N VAL A 17 -12.35 -4.17 10.07
CA VAL A 17 -11.36 -5.17 9.66
C VAL A 17 -10.25 -5.19 10.69
N ALA A 18 -9.75 -6.37 11.03
CA ALA A 18 -8.65 -6.54 11.96
C ALA A 18 -7.48 -7.18 11.23
N TYR A 19 -6.36 -6.46 11.16
CA TYR A 19 -5.05 -7.01 10.80
C TYR A 19 -4.16 -6.91 12.04
N THR A 20 -3.24 -5.95 12.07
CA THR A 20 -2.46 -5.58 13.27
C THR A 20 -3.20 -4.62 14.20
N LYS A 21 -4.12 -3.82 13.65
CA LYS A 21 -5.00 -2.88 14.36
C LYS A 21 -6.44 -3.08 13.87
N LEU A 22 -7.41 -2.46 14.55
CA LEU A 22 -8.81 -2.43 14.10
C LEU A 22 -9.01 -1.24 13.13
N PHE A 23 -9.72 -1.46 12.02
CA PHE A 23 -9.91 -0.48 10.94
C PHE A 23 -11.39 -0.34 10.63
N LEU A 24 -11.96 0.87 10.70
CA LEU A 24 -13.28 1.12 10.13
C LEU A 24 -13.13 1.47 8.66
N THR A 25 -13.80 0.72 7.79
CA THR A 25 -13.75 0.91 6.32
C THR A 25 -15.12 0.63 5.70
N SER A 26 -15.32 1.02 4.45
CA SER A 26 -16.51 0.65 3.69
C SER A 26 -16.42 -0.81 3.21
N PHE A 27 -17.56 -1.47 3.01
CA PHE A 27 -17.59 -2.80 2.37
C PHE A 27 -16.97 -2.77 0.97
N HIS A 28 -17.04 -1.64 0.27
CA HIS A 28 -16.51 -1.50 -1.08
C HIS A 28 -14.98 -1.47 -1.06
N ALA A 29 -14.36 -0.72 -0.15
CA ALA A 29 -12.92 -0.69 0.03
C ALA A 29 -12.38 -2.08 0.47
N LYS A 30 -13.07 -2.75 1.39
CA LYS A 30 -12.73 -4.15 1.78
C LYS A 30 -12.82 -5.12 0.58
N ARG A 31 -13.81 -4.95 -0.29
CA ARG A 31 -13.94 -5.77 -1.51
C ARG A 31 -12.77 -5.53 -2.46
N ILE A 32 -12.42 -4.28 -2.72
CA ILE A 32 -11.26 -3.91 -3.55
C ILE A 32 -9.97 -4.50 -2.97
N GLN A 33 -9.76 -4.37 -1.66
CA GLN A 33 -8.62 -4.96 -0.97
C GLN A 33 -8.54 -6.48 -1.20
N ASN A 34 -9.67 -7.19 -1.03
CA ASN A 34 -9.72 -8.64 -1.25
C ASN A 34 -9.49 -9.01 -2.71
N GLU A 35 -10.04 -8.26 -3.67
CA GLU A 35 -9.82 -8.47 -5.10
C GLU A 35 -8.34 -8.32 -5.46
N LEU A 36 -7.69 -7.24 -5.00
CA LEU A 36 -6.25 -7.04 -5.20
C LEU A 36 -5.42 -8.17 -4.57
N TYR A 37 -5.77 -8.58 -3.34
CA TYR A 37 -5.10 -9.66 -2.64
C TYR A 37 -5.24 -11.01 -3.35
N THR A 38 -6.46 -11.42 -3.70
CA THR A 38 -6.71 -12.68 -4.40
C THR A 38 -6.04 -12.69 -5.77
N ARG A 39 -6.08 -11.58 -6.52
CA ARG A 39 -5.40 -11.48 -7.81
C ARG A 39 -3.88 -11.53 -7.66
N ALA A 40 -3.32 -10.97 -6.60
CA ALA A 40 -1.89 -11.06 -6.32
C ALA A 40 -1.50 -12.52 -5.99
N LEU A 41 -2.29 -13.22 -5.18
CA LEU A 41 -2.05 -14.65 -4.88
C LEU A 41 -2.09 -15.55 -6.11
N HIS A 42 -3.04 -15.33 -7.03
CA HIS A 42 -3.11 -16.12 -8.28
C HIS A 42 -1.96 -15.86 -9.26
N ARG A 43 -1.18 -14.80 -9.04
CA ARG A 43 0.01 -14.50 -9.83
C ARG A 43 1.28 -15.06 -9.18
N ASP A 44 1.20 -15.65 -7.99
CA ASP A 44 2.32 -16.27 -7.32
C ASP A 44 2.60 -17.69 -7.87
N PRO A 45 3.73 -17.94 -8.56
CA PRO A 45 4.07 -19.28 -9.05
C PRO A 45 4.31 -20.28 -7.90
N ALA A 46 4.66 -19.79 -6.69
CA ALA A 46 4.88 -20.62 -5.51
C ALA A 46 3.58 -21.24 -4.97
N MET A 47 2.41 -20.69 -5.31
CA MET A 47 1.10 -21.28 -4.97
C MET A 47 0.77 -22.51 -5.82
N TYR A 48 1.55 -22.83 -6.85
CA TYR A 48 1.29 -23.92 -7.80
C TYR A 48 2.45 -24.93 -7.92
N ASP A 49 3.32 -25.03 -6.91
CA ASP A 49 4.41 -26.02 -6.82
C ASP A 49 5.45 -25.98 -7.97
N ILE A 50 5.54 -24.87 -8.70
CA ILE A 50 6.56 -24.66 -9.74
C ILE A 50 7.81 -24.07 -9.08
N LEU A 51 8.72 -24.95 -8.64
CA LEU A 51 10.16 -24.74 -8.43
C LEU A 51 10.62 -23.33 -7.96
N GLY A 52 10.88 -23.20 -6.66
CA GLY A 52 12.09 -22.50 -6.17
C GLY A 52 12.15 -20.97 -6.22
N PHE A 53 11.07 -20.26 -6.52
CA PHE A 53 11.02 -18.80 -6.36
C PHE A 53 10.18 -18.43 -5.15
N SER A 54 10.81 -18.30 -3.98
CA SER A 54 10.22 -17.72 -2.77
C SER A 54 10.16 -16.19 -2.85
N GLY A 55 9.62 -15.69 -3.94
CA GLY A 55 9.33 -14.29 -4.16
C GLY A 55 8.04 -14.25 -4.93
N HIS A 56 6.97 -13.73 -4.31
CA HIS A 56 5.75 -13.35 -5.01
C HIS A 56 6.11 -12.76 -6.37
N ASP A 57 5.45 -13.17 -7.47
CA ASP A 57 5.71 -12.57 -8.79
C ASP A 57 5.51 -11.06 -8.70
N ALA A 58 6.66 -10.38 -8.57
CA ALA A 58 6.76 -8.98 -8.31
C ALA A 58 6.11 -8.16 -9.42
N LEU A 59 6.26 -8.65 -10.65
CA LEU A 59 5.73 -8.02 -11.85
C LEU A 59 4.22 -8.21 -11.91
N GLY A 60 3.73 -9.39 -11.54
CA GLY A 60 2.32 -9.70 -11.43
C GLY A 60 1.60 -8.84 -10.39
N ALA A 61 2.16 -8.70 -9.19
CA ALA A 61 1.61 -7.81 -8.16
C ALA A 61 1.67 -6.34 -8.58
N PHE A 62 2.76 -5.91 -9.23
CA PHE A 62 2.93 -4.55 -9.72
C PHE A 62 1.91 -4.15 -10.80
N ALA A 63 1.67 -5.00 -11.79
CA ALA A 63 0.69 -4.71 -12.83
C ALA A 63 -0.74 -4.52 -12.26
N LEU A 64 -1.05 -5.16 -11.12
CA LEU A 64 -2.31 -4.91 -10.40
C LEU A 64 -2.34 -3.52 -9.77
N ILE A 65 -1.20 -3.07 -9.23
CA ILE A 65 -1.06 -1.74 -8.65
C ILE A 65 -1.23 -0.68 -9.75
N GLU A 66 -0.56 -0.84 -10.90
CA GLU A 66 -0.70 0.08 -12.05
C GLU A 66 -2.14 0.15 -12.56
N GLU A 67 -2.80 -1.01 -12.79
CA GLU A 67 -4.20 -1.06 -13.21
C GLU A 67 -5.13 -0.36 -12.19
N HIS A 68 -4.82 -0.48 -10.90
CA HIS A 68 -5.58 0.19 -9.84
C HIS A 68 -5.38 1.70 -9.88
N PHE A 69 -4.15 2.17 -10.14
CA PHE A 69 -3.87 3.59 -10.31
C PHE A 69 -4.52 4.18 -11.56
N ASP A 70 -4.58 3.44 -12.66
CA ASP A 70 -5.31 3.88 -13.86
C ASP A 70 -6.80 4.12 -13.54
N LYS A 71 -7.42 3.22 -12.77
CA LYS A 71 -8.81 3.40 -12.30
C LYS A 71 -8.96 4.61 -11.38
N ILE A 72 -8.02 4.83 -10.47
CA ILE A 72 -8.01 6.03 -9.62
C ILE A 72 -7.94 7.28 -10.49
N MET A 73 -7.01 7.34 -11.44
CA MET A 73 -6.79 8.48 -12.32
C MET A 73 -8.01 8.75 -13.21
N GLU A 74 -8.66 7.70 -13.72
CA GLU A 74 -9.92 7.82 -14.46
C GLU A 74 -11.03 8.47 -13.61
N ASN A 75 -11.18 8.04 -12.36
CA ASN A 75 -12.18 8.60 -11.44
C ASN A 75 -11.82 10.04 -11.02
N VAL A 76 -10.53 10.36 -10.87
CA VAL A 76 -10.04 11.74 -10.65
C VAL A 76 -10.42 12.63 -11.84
N ALA A 77 -10.17 12.18 -13.08
CA ALA A 77 -10.53 12.93 -14.28
C ALA A 77 -12.04 13.19 -14.38
N LYS A 78 -12.86 12.22 -13.95
CA LYS A 78 -14.32 12.34 -13.87
C LYS A 78 -14.83 13.07 -12.62
N LYS A 79 -13.94 13.51 -11.72
CA LYS A 79 -14.26 14.16 -10.44
C LYS A 79 -15.18 13.31 -9.53
N GLN A 80 -15.06 11.98 -9.62
CA GLN A 80 -15.84 11.04 -8.83
C GLN A 80 -15.17 10.82 -7.46
N TRP A 81 -15.13 11.85 -6.62
CA TRP A 81 -14.31 11.88 -5.41
C TRP A 81 -14.62 10.78 -4.39
N ASP A 82 -15.89 10.37 -4.27
CA ASP A 82 -16.29 9.26 -3.39
C ASP A 82 -15.69 7.94 -3.87
N ALA A 83 -15.70 7.71 -5.19
CA ALA A 83 -15.08 6.53 -5.79
C ALA A 83 -13.55 6.58 -5.64
N VAL A 84 -12.94 7.75 -5.82
CA VAL A 84 -11.50 7.95 -5.58
C VAL A 84 -11.15 7.62 -4.12
N TYR A 85 -11.92 8.11 -3.14
CA TYR A 85 -11.72 7.78 -1.73
C TYR A 85 -11.78 6.27 -1.50
N VAL A 86 -12.83 5.60 -2.00
CA VAL A 86 -13.01 4.15 -1.82
C VAL A 86 -11.89 3.33 -2.46
N LEU A 87 -11.41 3.73 -3.64
CA LEU A 87 -10.27 3.09 -4.32
C LEU A 87 -8.96 3.27 -3.53
N LEU A 88 -8.71 4.47 -3.02
CA LEU A 88 -7.51 4.76 -2.22
C LEU A 88 -7.56 4.04 -0.86
N ASP A 89 -8.71 3.99 -0.20
CA ASP A 89 -8.91 3.28 1.07
C ASP A 89 -8.68 1.77 0.91
N GLY A 90 -9.26 1.16 -0.13
CA GLY A 90 -9.03 -0.24 -0.46
C GLY A 90 -7.56 -0.55 -0.77
N PHE A 91 -6.86 0.38 -1.43
CA PHE A 91 -5.43 0.23 -1.72
C PHE A 91 -4.55 0.32 -0.48
N VAL A 92 -4.83 1.29 0.42
CA VAL A 92 -4.13 1.39 1.71
C VAL A 92 -4.28 0.07 2.47
N MET A 93 -5.49 -0.45 2.58
CA MET A 93 -5.72 -1.73 3.26
C MET A 93 -4.98 -2.90 2.61
N TYR A 94 -4.94 -2.97 1.27
CA TYR A 94 -4.17 -3.99 0.56
C TYR A 94 -2.69 -3.95 0.95
N ASN A 95 -2.08 -2.77 1.02
CA ASN A 95 -0.70 -2.60 1.45
C ASN A 95 -0.47 -3.01 2.91
N PHE A 96 -1.44 -2.82 3.80
CA PHE A 96 -1.33 -3.23 5.21
C PHE A 96 -1.56 -4.74 5.43
N ARG A 97 -2.28 -5.42 4.53
CA ARG A 97 -2.59 -6.86 4.65
C ARG A 97 -1.56 -7.77 3.96
N ALA A 98 -1.09 -7.39 2.77
CA ALA A 98 -0.36 -8.28 1.86
C ALA A 98 1.17 -8.17 2.04
N CYS A 99 1.75 -8.91 3.01
CA CYS A 99 3.20 -9.10 3.18
C CYS A 99 4.00 -7.79 3.47
N PRO A 100 5.30 -7.81 3.84
CA PRO A 100 6.03 -6.57 4.08
C PRO A 100 6.22 -5.89 2.73
N LYS A 101 5.41 -4.85 2.50
CA LYS A 101 5.57 -3.84 1.47
C LYS A 101 5.60 -4.42 0.03
N PRO A 102 4.45 -4.57 -0.65
CA PRO A 102 4.39 -4.96 -2.07
C PRO A 102 5.11 -3.99 -3.03
N MET A 103 5.72 -2.93 -2.51
CA MET A 103 6.56 -1.98 -3.24
C MET A 103 8.07 -2.28 -3.10
N ASP A 104 8.50 -3.17 -2.20
CA ASP A 104 9.92 -3.52 -1.99
C ASP A 104 10.52 -4.34 -3.11
N ILE A 105 9.64 -4.91 -3.92
CA ILE A 105 9.96 -5.62 -5.15
C ILE A 105 10.17 -4.70 -6.36
N LEU A 106 9.93 -3.39 -6.22
CA LEU A 106 10.06 -2.42 -7.31
C LEU A 106 11.44 -1.80 -7.34
N ASP A 107 11.90 -1.44 -8.54
CA ASP A 107 13.02 -0.52 -8.66
C ASP A 107 12.64 0.83 -8.02
N THR A 108 13.65 1.46 -7.43
CA THR A 108 13.55 2.72 -6.68
C THR A 108 12.83 3.82 -7.48
N LYS A 109 13.07 3.93 -8.80
CA LYS A 109 12.47 4.98 -9.63
C LYS A 109 10.97 4.76 -9.82
N ARG A 110 10.54 3.53 -10.13
CA ARG A 110 9.13 3.18 -10.29
C ARG A 110 8.37 3.28 -8.97
N LYS A 111 8.98 2.80 -7.87
CA LYS A 111 8.46 2.98 -6.49
C LYS A 111 8.17 4.45 -6.21
N HIS A 112 9.11 5.35 -6.53
CA HIS A 112 8.93 6.78 -6.32
C HIS A 112 7.86 7.40 -7.21
N GLY A 113 7.78 6.98 -8.47
CA GLY A 113 6.74 7.44 -9.40
C GLY A 113 5.34 7.16 -8.84
N LEU A 114 5.08 5.92 -8.45
CA LEU A 114 3.79 5.52 -7.89
C LEU A 114 3.46 6.22 -6.57
N LEU A 115 4.43 6.35 -5.65
CA LEU A 115 4.22 7.06 -4.39
C LEU A 115 3.84 8.53 -4.62
N LYS A 116 4.46 9.19 -5.61
CA LYS A 116 4.10 10.56 -6.00
C LYS A 116 2.71 10.64 -6.59
N VAL A 117 2.34 9.72 -7.49
CA VAL A 117 0.99 9.66 -8.08
C VAL A 117 -0.04 9.45 -6.99
N TYR A 118 0.18 8.48 -6.10
CA TYR A 118 -0.69 8.23 -4.96
C TYR A 118 -0.86 9.47 -4.07
N GLY A 119 0.24 10.08 -3.64
CA GLY A 119 0.20 11.27 -2.79
C GLY A 119 -0.56 12.41 -3.48
N ALA A 120 -0.35 12.60 -4.79
CA ALA A 120 -1.08 13.59 -5.57
C ALA A 120 -2.58 13.29 -5.64
N CYS A 121 -2.98 12.03 -5.86
CA CYS A 121 -4.39 11.62 -5.85
C CYS A 121 -5.04 11.84 -4.47
N VAL A 122 -4.36 11.47 -3.39
CA VAL A 122 -4.85 11.68 -2.02
C VAL A 122 -5.05 13.17 -1.75
N VAL A 123 -4.02 14.00 -1.97
CA VAL A 123 -4.09 15.45 -1.71
C VAL A 123 -5.17 16.11 -2.56
N THR A 124 -5.28 15.72 -3.83
CA THR A 124 -6.31 16.26 -4.73
C THR A 124 -7.70 15.89 -4.24
N MET A 125 -7.95 14.62 -3.92
CA MET A 125 -9.23 14.15 -3.40
C MET A 125 -9.61 14.86 -2.09
N LEU A 126 -8.67 14.99 -1.14
CA LEU A 126 -8.93 15.69 0.13
C LEU A 126 -9.29 17.16 -0.10
N ARG A 127 -8.53 17.88 -0.95
CA ARG A 127 -8.81 19.29 -1.26
C ARG A 127 -10.17 19.48 -1.93
N GLU A 128 -10.54 18.61 -2.84
CA GLU A 128 -11.82 18.72 -3.55
C GLU A 128 -13.00 18.37 -2.64
N LEU A 129 -12.88 17.35 -1.79
CA LEU A 129 -13.89 17.05 -0.77
C LEU A 129 -14.04 18.18 0.24
N ASP A 130 -12.95 18.84 0.63
CA ASP A 130 -12.97 20.01 1.53
C ASP A 130 -13.70 21.19 0.90
N LYS A 131 -13.37 21.55 -0.36
CA LYS A 131 -14.07 22.59 -1.11
C LYS A 131 -15.58 22.35 -1.23
N LEU A 132 -15.99 21.08 -1.30
CA LEU A 132 -17.39 20.68 -1.36
C LEU A 132 -18.08 20.64 0.02
N GLY A 133 -17.34 20.90 1.12
CA GLY A 133 -17.86 20.78 2.48
C GLY A 133 -18.13 19.34 2.92
N ARG A 134 -17.53 18.36 2.22
CA ARG A 134 -17.79 16.93 2.39
C ARG A 134 -16.71 16.19 3.16
N LEU A 135 -15.53 16.78 3.36
CA LEU A 135 -14.42 16.15 4.09
C LEU A 135 -14.72 16.08 5.60
N ASN A 136 -15.53 15.11 6.01
CA ASN A 136 -15.89 14.87 7.40
C ASN A 136 -16.24 13.39 7.64
N VAL A 137 -16.27 13.01 8.91
CA VAL A 137 -16.54 11.62 9.33
C VAL A 137 -18.00 11.18 9.11
N GLN A 138 -18.93 12.12 8.90
CA GLN A 138 -20.31 11.78 8.56
C GLN A 138 -20.41 11.26 7.13
N ASN A 139 -19.68 11.85 6.18
CA ASN A 139 -19.59 11.38 4.80
C ASN A 139 -18.60 10.23 4.62
N PHE A 140 -17.50 10.24 5.39
CA PHE A 140 -16.42 9.27 5.31
C PHE A 140 -16.06 8.74 6.70
N PRO A 141 -16.85 7.79 7.26
CA PRO A 141 -16.61 7.27 8.61
C PRO A 141 -15.22 6.67 8.85
N GLY A 142 -14.58 6.13 7.81
CA GLY A 142 -13.22 5.60 7.88
C GLY A 142 -12.11 6.66 7.75
N LEU A 143 -12.44 7.95 7.63
CA LEU A 143 -11.49 9.00 7.24
C LEU A 143 -10.27 9.08 8.16
N GLU A 144 -10.48 9.01 9.48
CA GLU A 144 -9.38 9.08 10.44
C GLU A 144 -8.39 7.91 10.25
N TYR A 145 -8.90 6.71 10.05
CA TYR A 145 -8.08 5.52 9.79
C TYR A 145 -7.35 5.68 8.48
N PHE A 146 -8.06 6.03 7.41
CA PHE A 146 -7.48 6.26 6.09
C PHE A 146 -6.32 7.27 6.15
N LEU A 147 -6.50 8.42 6.80
CA LEU A 147 -5.47 9.46 6.92
C LEU A 147 -4.26 8.97 7.72
N ARG A 148 -4.48 8.35 8.88
CA ARG A 148 -3.41 7.78 9.72
C ARG A 148 -2.55 6.80 8.92
N TYR A 149 -3.17 5.88 8.19
CA TYR A 149 -2.42 4.86 7.43
C TYR A 149 -1.77 5.40 6.17
N THR A 150 -2.39 6.41 5.56
CA THR A 150 -1.73 7.17 4.49
C THR A 150 -0.44 7.82 5.01
N ILE A 151 -0.48 8.42 6.20
CA ILE A 151 0.70 9.00 6.84
C ILE A 151 1.74 7.92 7.17
N GLU A 152 1.36 6.86 7.89
CA GLU A 152 2.25 5.75 8.25
C GLU A 152 2.96 5.17 7.00
N TRP A 153 2.22 5.03 5.89
CA TRP A 153 2.78 4.55 4.64
C TRP A 153 3.75 5.56 3.98
N THR A 154 3.42 6.86 4.01
CA THR A 154 4.32 7.89 3.48
C THR A 154 5.58 8.10 4.32
N GLU A 155 5.51 7.91 5.63
CA GLU A 155 6.67 7.97 6.53
C GLU A 155 7.61 6.81 6.26
N TRP A 156 7.06 5.59 6.18
CA TRP A 156 7.84 4.44 5.74
C TRP A 156 8.55 4.71 4.39
N ALA A 157 7.83 5.27 3.42
CA ALA A 157 8.42 5.60 2.13
C ALA A 157 9.55 6.62 2.22
N LYS A 158 9.49 7.59 3.15
CA LYS A 158 10.56 8.58 3.38
C LYS A 158 11.83 7.94 3.92
N ASP A 159 11.71 6.98 4.83
CA ASP A 159 12.90 6.34 5.42
C ASP A 159 13.66 5.52 4.37
N GLU A 160 12.94 4.81 3.49
CA GLU A 160 13.53 4.12 2.33
C GLU A 160 14.22 5.08 1.34
N LEU A 161 13.66 6.29 1.19
CA LEU A 161 14.19 7.34 0.32
C LEU A 161 15.50 7.95 0.86
N VAL A 162 15.61 8.13 2.18
CA VAL A 162 16.78 8.73 2.83
C VAL A 162 17.96 7.76 2.86
N VAL A 163 17.72 6.49 3.16
CA VAL A 163 18.77 5.46 3.23
C VAL A 163 19.48 5.28 1.88
N GLN A 164 18.77 5.41 0.76
CA GLN A 164 19.36 5.25 -0.59
C GLN A 164 20.00 6.53 -1.17
N GLY A 165 19.74 7.70 -0.59
CA GLY A 165 20.43 8.95 -0.95
C GLY A 165 21.88 8.99 -0.47
N SER A 166 22.20 8.28 0.61
CA SER A 166 23.54 8.16 1.18
C SER A 166 24.45 7.12 0.50
N ASP A 167 23.89 6.16 -0.25
CA ASP A 167 24.65 5.04 -0.83
C ASP A 167 25.13 5.27 -2.29
N SER A 168 24.92 6.47 -2.85
CA SER A 168 25.50 6.83 -4.15
C SER A 168 27.02 7.11 -4.13
N ARG A 169 27.68 6.84 -2.99
CA ARG A 169 29.15 6.83 -2.86
C ARG A 169 29.63 5.65 -1.99
N GLY A 170 29.61 4.43 -2.50
CA GLY A 170 30.31 3.34 -1.80
C GLY A 170 30.10 1.93 -2.33
N SER A 171 31.11 1.43 -3.03
CA SER A 171 31.46 0.01 -3.19
C SER A 171 30.44 -0.95 -3.81
N TYR A 172 30.56 -1.10 -5.14
CA TYR A 172 30.63 -2.44 -5.71
C TYR A 172 31.87 -3.14 -5.14
N LEU A 173 31.69 -4.10 -4.23
CA LEU A 173 32.65 -5.18 -4.05
C LEU A 173 31.93 -6.49 -4.29
N ALA A 174 32.23 -7.08 -5.43
CA ALA A 174 31.90 -8.46 -5.77
C ALA A 174 32.40 -9.40 -4.65
N PRO A 175 31.72 -10.52 -4.37
CA PRO A 175 32.24 -11.53 -3.46
C PRO A 175 33.47 -12.19 -4.11
N GLY A 176 34.65 -11.67 -3.78
CA GLY A 176 35.93 -12.29 -4.05
C GLY A 176 36.08 -13.55 -3.21
N SER A 177 36.34 -14.64 -3.91
CA SER A 177 36.86 -15.91 -3.42
C SER A 177 37.90 -15.76 -2.30
N HIS A 178 37.60 -16.28 -1.10
CA HIS A 178 38.61 -16.64 -0.12
C HIS A 178 38.84 -18.15 -0.13
N SER A 179 39.78 -18.57 -0.98
CA SER A 179 40.58 -19.77 -0.78
C SER A 179 41.40 -19.61 0.50
N ARG A 180 41.11 -20.41 1.52
CA ARG A 180 41.99 -20.62 2.68
C ARG A 180 43.21 -21.43 2.22
N MET A 181 44.36 -20.78 2.06
CA MET A 181 45.67 -21.44 2.19
C MET A 181 46.23 -21.12 3.57
N GLY A 182 46.36 -22.15 4.41
CA GLY A 182 47.08 -22.09 5.67
C GLY A 182 48.58 -22.34 5.47
N SER A 183 49.36 -21.27 5.66
CA SER A 183 50.65 -21.16 6.35
C SER A 183 51.65 -22.34 6.31
N VAL A 184 52.84 -22.07 5.77
CA VAL A 184 54.10 -22.82 5.99
C VAL A 184 55.14 -21.89 6.63
N ALA A 185 55.91 -22.47 7.57
CA ALA A 185 57.16 -22.02 8.22
C ALA A 185 57.05 -20.88 9.25
N GLY A 186 57.75 -20.87 10.38
CA GLY A 186 58.83 -21.73 10.89
C GLY A 186 59.76 -20.87 11.77
N THR A 187 60.08 -21.35 12.98
CA THR A 187 61.33 -21.18 13.76
C THR A 187 61.28 -22.17 14.91
#